data_AF-A0AAE3GNW6-F1
#
_entry.id   AF-A0AAE3GNW6-F1
#
_cell.length_a   1.000
_cell.length_b   1.000
_cell.length_c   1.000
_cell.angle_alpha   90.00
_cell.angle_beta   90.00
_cell.angle_gamma   90.00
#
_symmetry.space_group_name_H-M   'P 1'
#
loop_
_entity.id
_entity.type
_entity.pdbx_description
1 polymer ?
#
loop_
_entity_poly.entity_id
_entity_poly.type
_entity_poly.pdbx_seq_one_letter_code
_entity_poly.pdbx_strand_id
1 'polypeptide(L)' 'MPWIKVQSNALSSTLALGREEGLAAYDAAYLELAMRLKLPLATLDTRLAEAATRCGVELVAFVRSC' A
#
# COMPACT_ATOMS: atom_id res chain seq x y z
N MET A 1 13.91 7.13 23.64
CA MET A 1 12.55 6.55 23.51
C MET A 1 12.46 5.80 22.18
N PRO A 2 12.33 4.46 22.17
CA PRO A 2 12.39 3.66 20.95
C PRO A 2 10.99 3.27 20.47
N TRP A 3 10.31 4.15 19.73
CA TRP A 3 8.95 3.84 19.20
C TRP A 3 8.81 3.98 17.69
N ILE A 4 9.89 4.32 16.97
CA ILE A 4 9.81 4.50 15.51
C ILE A 4 10.87 3.62 14.86
N LYS A 5 10.49 2.39 14.55
CA LYS A 5 11.32 1.44 13.80
C LYS A 5 11.18 1.73 12.31
N VAL A 6 11.95 2.70 11.80
CA VAL A 6 12.07 2.91 10.34
C VAL A 6 12.92 1.77 9.78
N GLN A 7 12.31 0.89 8.97
CA GLN A 7 13.04 -0.19 8.30
C GLN A 7 13.68 0.36 7.01
N SER A 8 14.99 0.63 7.06
CA SER A 8 15.76 1.27 5.99
C SER A 8 15.82 0.47 4.67
N ASN A 9 15.45 -0.82 4.69
CA ASN A 9 15.42 -1.72 3.53
C ASN A 9 14.03 -1.86 2.87
N ALA A 10 12.96 -1.39 3.53
CA ALA A 10 11.61 -1.44 2.94
C ALA A 10 11.47 -0.43 1.79
N LEU A 11 12.13 0.72 1.91
CA LEU A 11 12.05 1.84 0.96
C LEU A 11 12.47 1.45 -0.47
N SER A 12 13.48 0.60 -0.64
CA SER A 12 13.95 0.19 -1.98
C SER A 12 12.91 -0.65 -2.73
N SER A 13 12.27 -1.58 -2.04
CA SER A 13 11.18 -2.39 -2.62
C SER A 13 9.96 -1.53 -2.90
N THR A 14 9.62 -0.62 -1.97
CA THR A 14 8.56 0.38 -2.13
C THR A 14 8.78 1.30 -3.33
N LEU A 15 10.02 1.79 -3.54
CA LEU A 15 10.35 2.67 -4.66
C LEU A 15 10.32 1.95 -6.01
N ALA A 16 10.73 0.67 -6.05
CA ALA A 16 10.60 -0.16 -7.25
C ALA A 16 9.12 -0.34 -7.61
N LEU A 17 8.29 -0.72 -6.63
CA LEU A 17 6.85 -0.91 -6.78
C LEU A 17 6.14 0.38 -7.18
N GLY A 18 6.50 1.51 -6.56
CA GLY A 18 5.97 2.83 -6.90
C GLY A 18 6.32 3.27 -8.33
N ARG A 19 7.51 2.91 -8.83
CA ARG A 19 7.87 3.16 -10.24
C ARG A 19 7.13 2.26 -11.22
N GLU A 20 6.93 0.99 -10.86
CA GLU A 20 6.27 -0.01 -11.70
C GLU A 20 4.76 0.25 -11.82
N GLU A 21 4.15 0.72 -10.74
CA GLU A 21 2.72 1.04 -10.67
C GLU A 21 2.39 2.52 -10.89
N GLY A 22 3.40 3.40 -10.98
CA GLY A 22 3.21 4.85 -11.13
C GLY A 22 2.59 5.53 -9.90
N LEU A 23 2.81 4.97 -8.71
CA LEU A 23 2.26 5.45 -7.44
C LEU A 23 3.18 6.45 -6.74
N ALA A 24 2.60 7.30 -5.90
CA ALA A 24 3.38 8.12 -4.99
C ALA A 24 4.15 7.24 -3.99
N ALA A 25 5.31 7.71 -3.52
CA ALA A 25 6.15 6.96 -2.59
C ALA A 25 5.39 6.58 -1.29
N TYR A 26 4.41 7.39 -0.89
CA TYR A 26 3.54 7.12 0.25
C TYR A 26 2.59 5.94 -0.05
N ASP A 27 1.86 5.98 -1.15
CA ASP A 27 0.92 4.92 -1.56
C ASP A 27 1.61 3.57 -1.75
N ALA A 28 2.78 3.57 -2.38
CA ALA A 28 3.59 2.37 -2.54
C ALA A 28 4.03 1.78 -1.18
N ALA A 29 4.28 2.62 -0.18
CA ALA A 29 4.68 2.17 1.15
C ALA A 29 3.51 1.48 1.88
N TYR A 30 2.30 2.03 1.75
CA TYR A 30 1.08 1.39 2.27
C TYR A 30 0.78 0.08 1.55
N LEU A 31 0.98 0.03 0.25
CA LEU A 31 0.80 -1.17 -0.53
C LEU A 31 1.80 -2.28 -0.14
N GLU A 32 3.10 -1.97 -0.04
CA GLU A 32 4.12 -2.92 0.42
C GLU A 32 3.81 -3.43 1.83
N LEU A 33 3.38 -2.53 2.72
CA LEU A 33 3.02 -2.89 4.08
C LEU A 33 1.80 -3.82 4.12
N ALA A 34 0.76 -3.53 3.33
CA ALA A 34 -0.43 -4.35 3.22
C ALA A 34 -0.10 -5.74 2.65
N MET A 35 0.74 -5.81 1.61
CA MET A 35 1.25 -7.06 1.04
C MET A 35 2.03 -7.88 2.07
N ARG A 36 2.97 -7.24 2.78
CA ARG A 36 3.84 -7.91 3.77
C ARG A 36 3.04 -8.45 4.96
N LEU A 37 2.01 -7.72 5.37
CA LEU A 37 1.15 -8.10 6.49
C LEU A 37 -0.03 -8.99 6.05
N LYS A 38 -0.24 -9.20 4.74
CA LYS A 38 -1.42 -9.86 4.15
C LYS A 38 -2.72 -9.28 4.68
N LEU A 39 -2.78 -7.96 4.80
CA LEU A 39 -3.94 -7.24 5.28
C LEU A 39 -4.68 -6.60 4.12
N PRO A 40 -6.02 -6.49 4.22
CA PRO A 40 -6.79 -5.80 3.22
C PRO A 40 -6.53 -4.29 3.31
N LEU A 41 -6.36 -3.64 2.17
CA LEU A 41 -6.07 -2.22 2.06
C LEU A 41 -7.38 -1.43 1.96
N ALA A 42 -7.61 -0.53 2.90
CA ALA A 42 -8.73 0.41 2.87
C ALA A 42 -8.26 1.72 2.25
N THR A 43 -8.56 1.95 0.98
CA THR A 43 -8.22 3.21 0.28
C THR A 43 -9.43 3.78 -0.44
N LEU A 44 -9.51 5.12 -0.46
CA LEU A 44 -10.47 5.88 -1.26
C LEU A 44 -9.86 6.33 -2.60
N ASP A 45 -8.54 6.18 -2.75
CA ASP A 45 -7.84 6.52 -3.97
C ASP A 45 -7.96 5.38 -4.98
N THR A 46 -8.54 5.67 -6.13
CA THR A 46 -8.78 4.71 -7.20
C THR A 46 -7.48 4.16 -7.78
N ARG A 47 -6.40 4.96 -7.87
CA ARG A 47 -5.13 4.48 -8.41
C ARG A 47 -4.46 3.49 -7.47
N LEU A 48 -4.50 3.77 -6.17
CA LEU A 48 -3.99 2.84 -5.16
C LEU A 48 -4.84 1.57 -5.08
N ALA A 49 -6.16 1.68 -5.26
CA ALA A 49 -7.04 0.52 -5.36
C ALA A 49 -6.70 -0.37 -6.57
N GLU A 50 -6.49 0.23 -7.74
CA GLU A 50 -6.10 -0.50 -8.96
C GLU A 50 -4.76 -1.21 -8.76
N ALA A 51 -3.76 -0.53 -8.23
CA ALA A 51 -2.45 -1.13 -7.94
C ALA A 51 -2.54 -2.25 -6.89
N ALA A 52 -3.33 -2.07 -5.82
CA ALA A 52 -3.59 -3.11 -4.83
C ALA A 52 -4.21 -4.35 -5.45
N THR A 53 -5.18 -4.16 -6.34
CA THR A 53 -5.82 -5.25 -7.08
C THR A 53 -4.80 -5.97 -7.98
N ARG A 54 -3.95 -5.23 -8.71
CA ARG A 54 -2.88 -5.80 -9.54
C ARG A 54 -1.86 -6.59 -8.72
N CYS A 55 -1.56 -6.14 -7.51
CA CYS A 55 -0.66 -6.81 -6.57
C CYS A 55 -1.32 -7.95 -5.78
N GLY A 56 -2.62 -8.20 -5.98
CA GLY A 56 -3.36 -9.28 -5.31
C GLY A 56 -3.67 -9.00 -3.83
N VAL A 57 -3.72 -7.73 -3.44
CA VAL A 57 -4.12 -7.29 -2.10
C VAL A 57 -5.62 -7.06 -2.07
N GLU A 58 -6.32 -7.65 -1.09
CA GLU A 58 -7.76 -7.42 -0.89
C GLU A 58 -8.04 -5.95 -0.57
N LEU A 59 -9.12 -5.40 -1.12
CA LEU A 59 -9.54 -4.04 -0.84
C LEU A 59 -10.73 -4.03 0.11
N VAL A 60 -10.66 -3.21 1.15
CA VAL A 60 -11.82 -2.91 1.99
C VAL A 60 -12.61 -1.80 1.31
N ALA A 61 -13.70 -2.17 0.63
CA ALA A 61 -14.64 -1.20 0.09
C ALA A 61 -15.52 -0.65 1.23
N PHE A 62 -15.49 0.66 1.45
CA PHE A 62 -16.47 1.32 2.31
C PHE A 62 -17.82 1.34 1.58
N VAL A 63 -18.67 0.35 1.85
CA VAL A 63 -20.10 0.48 1.56
C VAL A 63 -20.64 1.60 2.44
N ARG A 64 -20.96 2.75 1.83
CA ARG A 64 -21.79 3.75 2.48
C ARG A 64 -23.19 3.15 2.57
N SER A 65 -23.54 2.59 3.72
CA SER A 65 -24.93 2.32 4.06
C SER A 65 -25.67 3.65 4.15
N CYS A 66 -26.39 4.00 3.09
CA CYS A 66 -27.45 4.99 3.05
C CYS A 66 -28.56 4.47 2.14
#